data_AF-A0A7C3P086-F1
#
_entry.id   AF-A0A7C3P086-F1
#
_cell.length_a   1.000
_cell.length_b   1.000
_cell.length_c   1.000
_cell.angle_alpha   90.00
_cell.angle_beta   90.00
_cell.angle_gamma   90.00
#
_symmetry.space_group_name_H-M   'P 1'
#
loop_
_entity.id
_entity.type
_entity.pdbx_description
1 polymer ?
#
loop_
_entity_poly.entity_id
_entity_poly.type
_entity_poly.pdbx_seq_one_letter_code
_entity_poly.pdbx_strand_id
1 'polypeptide(L)'
;MYTMFFMIINLFVMVFADLVFAAHILEPLGTEIAATTPRGRMFGQAMYEYSREENSTTKNTHLLPIDLEIGIGEKTQLNLEGETLLREDETGNPERESGVEEIAIGVKHRFLDETRVLPDAAFEAEFAPAIGLKGNEHGVKGTLILSKNLHPRLVVHLNGAYELETEREIELPATDEVVNHATWFYNVAPMFRLIPDRLMILAELNGRTPASGNTVLTLAPEVIAVIQTETFLALQNLALKLAVPIGLNDRSPDIGVKFGISKLF
;
A
#
# COMPACT_ATOMS: atom_id res chain seq x y z
N MET A 1 -9.97 27.71 23.89
CA MET A 1 -9.87 26.33 24.41
C MET A 1 -10.59 25.30 23.55
N TYR A 2 -11.46 25.70 22.61
CA TYR A 2 -12.13 24.79 21.66
C TYR A 2 -11.36 24.61 20.33
N THR A 3 -10.39 25.47 20.02
CA THR A 3 -9.60 25.43 18.78
C THR A 3 -8.54 24.34 18.75
N MET A 4 -7.98 23.97 19.92
CA MET A 4 -7.01 22.88 20.03
C MET A 4 -7.65 21.49 19.88
N PHE A 5 -8.96 21.39 20.09
CA PHE A 5 -9.69 20.11 20.06
C PHE A 5 -10.02 19.68 18.62
N PHE A 6 -10.32 20.64 17.74
CA PHE A 6 -10.56 20.36 16.31
C PHE A 6 -9.28 20.03 15.54
N MET A 7 -8.15 20.66 15.89
CA MET A 7 -6.85 20.39 15.27
C MET A 7 -6.31 18.98 15.57
N ILE A 8 -6.77 18.35 16.66
CA ILE A 8 -6.42 16.97 17.02
C ILE A 8 -7.28 15.95 16.26
N ILE A 9 -8.50 16.34 15.85
CA ILE A 9 -9.44 15.47 15.14
C ILE A 9 -9.09 15.37 13.65
N ASN A 10 -8.77 16.49 12.99
CA ASN A 10 -8.33 16.46 11.57
C ASN A 10 -6.99 15.73 11.39
N LEU A 11 -6.07 15.85 12.37
CA LEU A 11 -4.82 15.09 12.39
C LEU A 11 -5.05 13.57 12.58
N PHE A 12 -6.21 13.15 13.08
CA PHE A 12 -6.57 11.74 13.30
C PHE A 12 -7.21 11.09 12.06
N VAL A 13 -7.75 11.89 11.14
CA VAL A 13 -8.40 11.40 9.91
C VAL A 13 -7.36 11.07 8.83
N MET A 14 -6.25 11.82 8.75
CA MET A 14 -5.12 11.60 7.81
C MET A 14 -4.24 10.37 8.12
N VAL A 15 -4.58 9.55 9.12
CA VAL A 15 -3.68 8.48 9.56
C VAL A 15 -3.88 7.15 8.82
N PHE A 16 -5.00 6.94 8.10
CA PHE A 16 -5.44 5.57 7.79
C PHE A 16 -5.85 5.27 6.33
N ALA A 17 -5.62 6.18 5.38
CA ALA A 17 -5.77 5.89 3.94
C ALA A 17 -4.54 5.15 3.35
N ASP A 18 -3.35 5.36 3.91
CA ASP A 18 -2.13 4.94 3.21
C ASP A 18 -1.73 3.47 3.45
N LEU A 19 -2.65 2.57 3.81
CA LEU A 19 -2.29 1.19 4.17
C LEU A 19 -2.14 0.23 2.97
N VAL A 20 -2.05 0.76 1.74
CA VAL A 20 -1.58 0.03 0.54
C VAL A 20 -0.04 -0.04 0.53
N PHE A 21 0.56 -0.51 1.62
CA PHE A 21 1.95 -0.97 1.61
C PHE A 21 1.96 -2.48 1.69
N ALA A 22 1.49 -3.10 0.62
CA ALA A 22 2.06 -4.37 0.22
C ALA A 22 3.28 -4.03 -0.63
N ALA A 23 4.44 -4.61 -0.34
CA ALA A 23 5.37 -4.81 -1.43
C ALA A 23 4.58 -5.50 -2.56
N HIS A 24 4.55 -4.92 -3.76
CA HIS A 24 4.01 -5.52 -4.96
C HIS A 24 4.84 -6.79 -5.26
N ILE A 25 4.59 -7.87 -4.51
CA ILE A 25 5.31 -9.13 -4.59
C ILE A 25 4.63 -9.93 -5.70
N LEU A 26 5.07 -9.64 -6.91
CA LEU A 26 4.57 -10.25 -8.14
C LEU A 26 5.36 -11.53 -8.51
N GLU A 27 6.36 -11.90 -7.70
CA GLU A 27 7.31 -12.98 -7.96
C GLU A 27 6.71 -14.37 -8.20
N PRO A 28 5.60 -14.79 -7.58
CA PRO A 28 5.09 -16.11 -7.88
C PRO A 28 4.22 -16.13 -9.15
N LEU A 29 3.95 -14.96 -9.76
CA LEU A 29 3.26 -14.81 -11.05
C LEU A 29 4.22 -14.64 -12.24
N GLY A 30 5.53 -14.81 -12.02
CA GLY A 30 6.53 -14.78 -13.11
C GLY A 30 6.92 -13.38 -13.56
N THR A 31 6.77 -12.37 -12.70
CA THR A 31 7.35 -11.05 -12.91
C THR A 31 8.73 -10.98 -12.26
N GLU A 32 9.65 -10.24 -12.87
CA GLU A 32 10.94 -9.91 -12.26
C GLU A 32 10.71 -9.05 -11.01
N ILE A 33 11.60 -9.14 -10.03
CA ILE A 33 11.37 -8.61 -8.70
C ILE A 33 11.89 -7.18 -8.60
N ALA A 34 11.05 -6.26 -8.08
CA ALA A 34 10.93 -4.83 -8.42
C ALA A 34 9.92 -4.55 -9.57
N ALA A 35 9.48 -5.62 -10.23
CA ALA A 35 8.20 -5.85 -10.88
C ALA A 35 7.55 -4.65 -11.58
N THR A 36 8.12 -4.32 -12.73
CA THR A 36 7.33 -3.78 -13.82
C THR A 36 6.64 -4.94 -14.53
N THR A 37 5.32 -4.88 -14.64
CA THR A 37 4.47 -5.75 -15.45
C THR A 37 5.11 -5.92 -16.85
N PRO A 38 5.25 -7.16 -17.35
CA PRO A 38 5.87 -7.40 -18.65
C PRO A 38 5.18 -6.63 -19.77
N ARG A 39 5.95 -6.18 -20.76
CA ARG A 39 5.43 -5.42 -21.90
C ARG A 39 4.22 -6.11 -22.55
N GLY A 40 3.11 -5.38 -22.66
CA GLY A 40 1.87 -5.83 -23.28
C GLY A 40 1.03 -6.76 -22.40
N ARG A 41 1.45 -7.04 -21.16
CA ARG A 41 0.65 -7.74 -20.16
C ARG A 41 -0.03 -6.76 -19.22
N MET A 42 -1.07 -7.25 -18.57
CA MET A 42 -1.78 -6.51 -17.53
C MET A 42 -1.71 -7.30 -16.24
N PHE A 43 -1.54 -6.60 -15.14
CA PHE A 43 -1.67 -7.15 -13.80
C PHE A 43 -2.86 -6.48 -13.12
N GLY A 44 -3.62 -7.26 -12.35
CA GLY A 44 -4.72 -6.74 -11.56
C GLY A 44 -4.74 -7.38 -10.18
N GLN A 45 -4.99 -6.56 -9.17
CA GLN A 45 -5.09 -6.98 -7.78
C GLN A 45 -6.31 -6.35 -7.13
N ALA A 46 -6.96 -7.11 -6.27
CA ALA A 46 -7.96 -6.62 -5.35
C ALA A 46 -7.64 -7.17 -3.96
N MET A 47 -7.60 -6.31 -2.96
CA MET A 47 -7.41 -6.73 -1.57
C MET A 47 -8.56 -6.26 -0.72
N TYR A 48 -8.86 -7.04 0.31
CA TYR A 48 -9.71 -6.64 1.40
C TYR A 48 -8.84 -6.57 2.65
N GLU A 49 -8.92 -5.44 3.35
CA GLU A 49 -8.21 -5.21 4.60
C GLU A 49 -9.20 -4.85 5.70
N TYR A 50 -9.00 -5.48 6.85
CA TYR A 50 -9.65 -5.15 8.09
C TYR A 50 -8.59 -4.80 9.12
N SER A 51 -8.80 -3.73 9.88
CA SER A 51 -7.95 -3.38 11.01
C SER A 51 -8.77 -2.87 12.19
N ARG A 52 -8.34 -3.23 13.40
CA ARG A 52 -8.93 -2.76 14.65
C ARG A 52 -7.92 -1.93 15.43
N GLU A 53 -8.40 -0.83 15.99
CA GLU A 53 -7.64 0.03 16.90
C GLU A 53 -8.47 0.29 18.17
N GLU A 54 -7.88 0.07 19.34
CA GLU A 54 -8.51 0.33 20.63
C GLU A 54 -7.81 1.50 21.36
N ASN A 55 -8.15 2.72 20.95
CA ASN A 55 -7.61 3.96 21.53
C ASN A 55 -8.73 4.78 22.19
N SER A 56 -9.07 4.43 23.45
CA SER A 56 -10.20 4.96 24.25
C SER A 56 -11.61 4.69 23.71
N THR A 57 -11.75 4.50 22.40
CA THR A 57 -12.91 3.96 21.68
C THR A 57 -12.42 2.88 20.71
N THR A 58 -13.25 1.87 20.42
CA THR A 58 -12.94 0.87 19.40
C THR A 58 -13.25 1.43 18.02
N LYS A 59 -12.27 1.40 17.12
CA LYS A 59 -12.40 1.78 15.72
C LYS A 59 -12.16 0.57 14.82
N ASN A 60 -13.12 0.29 13.95
CA ASN A 60 -13.01 -0.76 12.93
C ASN A 60 -12.90 -0.11 11.55
N THR A 61 -11.89 -0.50 10.80
CA THR A 61 -11.65 0.02 9.45
C THR A 61 -11.66 -1.13 8.44
N HIS A 62 -12.36 -0.90 7.33
CA HIS A 62 -12.42 -1.82 6.20
C HIS A 62 -11.98 -1.09 4.93
N LEU A 63 -11.01 -1.65 4.23
CA LEU A 63 -10.50 -1.12 2.96
C LEU A 63 -10.65 -2.15 1.84
N LEU A 64 -10.91 -1.66 0.64
CA LEU A 64 -10.94 -2.45 -0.60
C LEU A 64 -10.08 -1.75 -1.66
N PRO A 65 -8.74 -1.84 -1.58
CA PRO A 65 -7.86 -1.36 -2.64
C PRO A 65 -7.91 -2.27 -3.87
N ILE A 66 -7.90 -1.63 -5.04
CA ILE A 66 -7.90 -2.24 -6.35
C ILE A 66 -6.79 -1.61 -7.18
N ASP A 67 -5.87 -2.44 -7.65
CA ASP A 67 -4.69 -2.02 -8.41
C ASP A 67 -4.71 -2.64 -9.80
N LEU A 68 -4.42 -1.81 -10.81
CA LEU A 68 -4.30 -2.23 -12.20
C LEU A 68 -2.99 -1.70 -12.76
N GLU A 69 -2.16 -2.60 -13.27
CA GLU A 69 -0.87 -2.25 -13.86
C GLU A 69 -0.79 -2.74 -15.32
N ILE A 70 -0.14 -1.95 -16.16
CA ILE A 70 0.07 -2.27 -17.58
C ILE A 70 1.53 -2.06 -17.95
N GLY A 71 2.17 -3.10 -18.47
CA GLY A 71 3.52 -3.03 -18.98
C GLY A 71 3.58 -2.30 -20.32
N ILE A 72 4.12 -1.08 -20.34
CA ILE A 72 4.23 -0.26 -21.56
C ILE A 72 5.58 -0.43 -22.28
N GLY A 73 6.63 -0.76 -21.52
CA GLY A 73 7.98 -0.98 -22.02
C GLY A 73 8.61 -2.23 -21.40
N GLU A 74 9.87 -2.49 -21.72
CA GLU A 74 10.61 -3.60 -21.10
C GLU A 74 10.87 -3.37 -19.60
N LYS A 75 10.93 -2.10 -19.19
CA LYS A 75 11.28 -1.67 -17.83
C LYS A 75 10.34 -0.60 -17.28
N THR A 76 9.19 -0.39 -17.91
CA THR A 76 8.28 0.68 -17.52
C THR A 76 6.85 0.18 -17.54
N GLN A 77 6.11 0.52 -16.50
CA GLN A 77 4.68 0.27 -16.39
C GLN A 77 3.90 1.52 -16.01
N LEU A 78 2.61 1.49 -16.31
CA LEU A 78 1.62 2.44 -15.83
C LEU A 78 0.74 1.77 -14.80
N ASN A 79 0.48 2.47 -13.70
CA ASN A 79 -0.29 1.99 -12.57
C ASN A 79 -1.54 2.87 -12.41
N LEU A 80 -2.66 2.23 -12.12
CA LEU A 80 -3.90 2.87 -11.70
C LEU A 80 -4.34 2.17 -10.42
N GLU A 81 -4.40 2.92 -9.34
CA GLU A 81 -4.78 2.45 -8.02
C GLU A 81 -6.07 3.15 -7.63
N GLY A 82 -6.99 2.43 -7.00
CA GLY A 82 -8.24 2.98 -6.50
C GLY A 82 -8.63 2.29 -5.22
N GLU A 83 -8.98 3.08 -4.21
CA GLU A 83 -9.31 2.59 -2.88
C GLU A 83 -10.72 2.98 -2.47
N THR A 84 -11.43 2.03 -1.85
CA THR A 84 -12.72 2.28 -1.22
C THR A 84 -12.60 2.04 0.28
N LEU A 85 -13.03 3.02 1.07
CA LEU A 85 -13.06 2.99 2.52
C LEU A 85 -14.46 2.74 3.04
N LEU A 86 -14.56 1.92 4.08
CA LEU A 86 -15.70 1.84 4.96
C LEU A 86 -15.21 1.85 6.42
N ARG A 87 -15.58 2.88 7.17
CA ARG A 87 -15.20 3.09 8.57
C ARG A 87 -16.42 3.06 9.48
N GLU A 88 -16.31 2.30 10.57
CA GLU A 88 -17.38 2.18 11.57
C GLU A 88 -16.79 2.36 12.98
N ASP A 89 -17.20 3.44 13.66
CA ASP A 89 -16.86 3.69 15.06
C ASP A 89 -17.91 3.05 16.00
N GLU A 90 -17.48 2.29 17.01
CA GLU A 90 -18.40 1.48 17.83
C GLU A 90 -19.12 2.25 18.95
N THR A 91 -18.75 3.50 19.29
CA THR A 91 -19.31 4.19 20.47
C THR A 91 -19.99 5.53 20.17
N GLY A 92 -21.33 5.50 20.19
CA GLY A 92 -22.19 6.65 20.49
C GLY A 92 -22.40 7.69 19.40
N ASN A 93 -21.64 7.66 18.31
CA ASN A 93 -21.86 8.50 17.13
C ASN A 93 -21.45 7.72 15.88
N PRO A 94 -22.40 7.12 15.12
CA PRO A 94 -22.06 6.37 13.92
C PRO A 94 -21.83 7.35 12.77
N GLU A 95 -20.67 8.00 12.74
CA GLU A 95 -20.18 8.61 11.51
C GLU A 95 -19.67 7.49 10.61
N ARG A 96 -20.59 6.90 9.86
CA ARG A 96 -20.28 5.89 8.85
C ARG A 96 -19.71 6.61 7.63
N GLU A 97 -18.40 6.69 7.55
CA GLU A 97 -17.71 7.13 6.34
C GLU A 97 -17.63 5.95 5.36
N SER A 98 -18.19 6.12 4.17
CA SER A 98 -18.16 5.12 3.11
C SER A 98 -18.05 5.79 1.75
N GLY A 99 -17.08 5.36 0.94
CA GLY A 99 -16.88 5.93 -0.39
C GLY A 99 -15.55 5.57 -1.00
N VAL A 100 -15.32 6.05 -2.23
CA VAL A 100 -13.97 6.04 -2.83
C VAL A 100 -13.13 6.99 -2.02
N GLU A 101 -12.08 6.48 -1.40
CA GLU A 101 -11.15 7.28 -0.59
C GLU A 101 -10.23 8.07 -1.51
N GLU A 102 -9.59 7.36 -2.44
CA GLU A 102 -8.56 7.89 -3.33
C GLU A 102 -8.52 7.14 -4.66
N ILE A 103 -8.04 7.83 -5.71
CA ILE A 103 -7.61 7.24 -6.97
C ILE A 103 -6.23 7.79 -7.26
N ALA A 104 -5.24 6.95 -7.52
CA ALA A 104 -3.89 7.35 -7.85
C ALA A 104 -3.47 6.81 -9.23
N ILE A 105 -2.64 7.59 -9.93
CA ILE A 105 -2.03 7.18 -11.19
C ILE A 105 -0.52 7.21 -11.01
N GLY A 106 0.11 6.07 -11.29
CA GLY A 106 1.55 5.87 -11.10
C GLY A 106 2.29 5.55 -12.38
N VAL A 107 3.58 5.87 -12.39
CA VAL A 107 4.55 5.35 -13.35
C VAL A 107 5.69 4.72 -12.58
N LYS A 108 5.93 3.43 -12.84
CA LYS A 108 7.06 2.69 -12.26
C LYS A 108 8.06 2.36 -13.36
N HIS A 109 9.33 2.68 -13.09
CA HIS A 109 10.44 2.44 -14.00
C HIS A 109 11.58 1.72 -13.29
N ARG A 110 11.94 0.55 -13.82
CA ARG A 110 13.11 -0.19 -13.39
C ARG A 110 14.36 0.35 -14.08
N PHE A 111 15.33 0.77 -13.28
CA PHE A 111 16.57 1.35 -13.79
C PHE A 111 17.80 0.46 -13.53
N LEU A 112 17.70 -0.55 -12.67
CA LEU A 112 18.79 -1.49 -12.39
C LEU A 112 18.25 -2.92 -12.37
N ASP A 113 18.84 -3.82 -13.14
CA ASP A 113 18.46 -5.24 -13.11
C ASP A 113 19.31 -5.98 -12.06
N GLU A 114 18.73 -7.00 -11.43
CA GLU A 114 19.45 -7.86 -10.49
C GLU A 114 20.65 -8.54 -11.15
N THR A 115 21.78 -8.53 -10.44
CA THR A 115 22.98 -9.29 -10.83
C THR A 115 23.53 -9.99 -9.61
N ARG A 116 24.57 -10.82 -9.72
CA ARG A 116 25.20 -11.45 -8.53
C ARG A 116 25.50 -10.46 -7.39
N VAL A 117 25.88 -9.22 -7.68
CA VAL A 117 26.31 -8.23 -6.68
C VAL A 117 25.27 -7.15 -6.42
N LEU A 118 24.54 -6.72 -7.45
CA LEU A 118 23.58 -5.62 -7.34
C LEU A 118 22.15 -6.11 -7.12
N PRO A 119 21.31 -5.36 -6.39
CA PRO A 119 19.87 -5.62 -6.35
C PRO A 119 19.21 -5.19 -7.66
N ASP A 120 17.99 -5.66 -7.88
CA ASP A 120 17.05 -4.96 -8.77
C ASP A 120 16.64 -3.64 -8.09
N ALA A 121 16.46 -2.59 -8.88
CA ALA A 121 16.00 -1.29 -8.41
C ALA A 121 15.03 -0.63 -9.37
N ALA A 122 13.91 -0.16 -8.82
CA ALA A 122 12.90 0.61 -9.52
C ALA A 122 12.53 1.88 -8.75
N PHE A 123 12.08 2.88 -9.49
CA PHE A 123 11.47 4.08 -8.93
C PHE A 123 10.02 4.17 -9.42
N GLU A 124 9.13 4.52 -8.52
CA GLU A 124 7.72 4.74 -8.79
C GLU A 124 7.35 6.17 -8.39
N ALA A 125 6.66 6.85 -9.28
CA ALA A 125 6.06 8.15 -9.03
C ALA A 125 4.55 8.05 -9.19
N GLU A 126 3.82 8.40 -8.14
CA GLU A 126 2.36 8.37 -8.07
C GLU A 126 1.83 9.79 -7.90
N PHE A 127 0.70 10.05 -8.54
CA PHE A 127 -0.10 11.26 -8.35
C PHE A 127 -1.52 10.87 -7.99
N ALA A 128 -1.97 11.34 -6.83
CA ALA A 128 -3.34 11.20 -6.36
C ALA A 128 -4.07 12.54 -6.52
N PRO A 129 -4.98 12.67 -7.50
CA PRO A 129 -5.85 13.84 -7.60
C PRO A 129 -6.85 13.93 -6.44
N ALA A 130 -7.28 15.16 -6.17
CA ALA A 130 -8.35 15.54 -5.25
C ALA A 130 -9.72 14.98 -5.68
N ILE A 131 -9.96 13.70 -5.38
CA ILE A 131 -11.15 12.93 -5.71
C ILE A 131 -11.52 12.05 -4.51
N GLY A 132 -12.82 11.85 -4.28
CA GLY A 132 -13.30 10.93 -3.25
C GLY A 132 -13.46 11.60 -1.90
N LEU A 133 -13.27 10.82 -0.83
CA LEU A 133 -13.39 11.29 0.55
C LEU A 133 -12.24 12.25 0.93
N LYS A 134 -11.07 12.14 0.29
CA LYS A 134 -9.94 13.08 0.44
C LYS A 134 -10.22 14.49 -0.12
N GLY A 135 -11.35 14.69 -0.83
CA GLY A 135 -11.89 16.03 -1.10
C GLY A 135 -10.94 16.96 -1.89
N ASN A 136 -10.33 17.92 -1.19
CA ASN A 136 -9.44 18.96 -1.74
C ASN A 136 -7.94 18.61 -1.68
N GLU A 137 -7.60 17.43 -1.17
CA GLU A 137 -6.23 16.99 -1.01
C GLU A 137 -5.68 16.40 -2.31
N HIS A 138 -4.44 16.72 -2.65
CA HIS A 138 -3.73 16.01 -3.73
C HIS A 138 -2.36 15.55 -3.23
N GLY A 139 -1.98 14.35 -3.65
CA GLY A 139 -0.76 13.68 -3.23
C GLY A 139 0.21 13.50 -4.38
N VAL A 140 1.50 13.69 -4.10
CA VAL A 140 2.59 13.17 -4.94
C VAL A 140 3.46 12.28 -4.08
N LYS A 141 3.65 11.04 -4.54
CA LYS A 141 4.44 10.04 -3.84
C LYS A 141 5.55 9.51 -4.74
N GLY A 142 6.75 9.43 -4.18
CA GLY A 142 7.92 8.86 -4.83
C GLY A 142 8.44 7.68 -4.02
N THR A 143 8.51 6.51 -4.64
CA THR A 143 8.94 5.26 -3.99
C THR A 143 10.18 4.71 -4.67
N LEU A 144 11.23 4.47 -3.90
CA LEU A 144 12.38 3.66 -4.30
C LEU A 144 12.15 2.22 -3.85
N ILE A 145 12.20 1.30 -4.80
CA ILE A 145 11.99 -0.14 -4.60
C ILE A 145 13.31 -0.84 -4.88
N LEU A 146 13.78 -1.63 -3.93
CA LEU A 146 14.98 -2.46 -4.06
C LEU A 146 14.63 -3.90 -3.76
N SER A 147 15.20 -4.82 -4.52
CA SER A 147 15.09 -6.22 -4.16
C SER A 147 16.26 -7.08 -4.56
N LYS A 148 16.53 -8.10 -3.74
CA LYS A 148 17.71 -8.94 -3.87
C LYS A 148 17.41 -10.40 -3.59
N ASN A 149 17.80 -11.25 -4.53
CA ASN A 149 17.92 -12.69 -4.33
C ASN A 149 19.20 -12.99 -3.54
N LEU A 150 19.05 -13.27 -2.24
CA LEU A 150 20.17 -13.66 -1.38
C LEU A 150 20.47 -15.16 -1.48
N HIS A 151 19.45 -15.96 -1.82
CA HIS A 151 19.53 -17.40 -2.03
C HIS A 151 18.39 -17.82 -2.98
N PRO A 152 18.45 -18.97 -3.68
CA PRO A 152 17.33 -19.50 -4.47
C PRO A 152 15.98 -19.64 -3.72
N ARG A 153 15.98 -19.52 -2.39
CA ARG A 153 14.76 -19.54 -1.56
C ARG A 153 14.56 -18.30 -0.71
N LEU A 154 15.52 -17.36 -0.70
CA LEU A 154 15.46 -16.18 0.17
C LEU A 154 15.60 -14.93 -0.68
N VAL A 155 14.61 -14.06 -0.55
CA VAL A 155 14.53 -12.77 -1.21
C VAL A 155 14.30 -11.71 -0.17
N VAL A 156 14.84 -10.52 -0.38
CA VAL A 156 14.60 -9.39 0.50
C VAL A 156 14.19 -8.20 -0.33
N HIS A 157 13.07 -7.58 0.04
CA HIS A 157 12.61 -6.32 -0.50
C HIS A 157 12.80 -5.20 0.50
N LEU A 158 13.17 -4.04 -0.02
CA LEU A 158 13.29 -2.81 0.71
C LEU A 158 12.62 -1.72 -0.11
N ASN A 159 11.61 -1.05 0.47
CA ASN A 159 11.01 0.12 -0.14
C ASN A 159 11.25 1.31 0.78
N GLY A 160 11.54 2.46 0.18
CA GLY A 160 11.56 3.75 0.87
C GLY A 160 10.76 4.74 0.04
N ALA A 161 9.76 5.37 0.64
CA ALA A 161 8.92 6.34 -0.04
C ALA A 161 8.85 7.67 0.69
N TYR A 162 8.55 8.71 -0.07
CA TYR A 162 8.22 10.03 0.41
C TYR A 162 6.96 10.50 -0.29
N GLU A 163 6.03 11.04 0.49
CA GLU A 163 4.79 11.59 0.01
C GLU A 163 4.63 13.03 0.48
N LEU A 164 4.10 13.84 -0.42
CA LEU A 164 3.70 15.21 -0.16
C LEU A 164 2.21 15.33 -0.52
N GLU A 165 1.38 15.46 0.49
CA GLU A 165 -0.03 15.80 0.35
C GLU A 165 -0.20 17.30 0.56
N THR A 166 -1.06 17.90 -0.25
CA THR A 166 -1.38 19.32 -0.19
C THR A 166 -2.88 19.47 0.00
N GLU A 167 -3.28 19.99 1.15
CA GLU A 167 -4.66 20.30 1.49
C GLU A 167 -4.92 21.80 1.31
N ARG A 168 -6.09 22.14 0.76
CA ARG A 168 -6.56 23.51 0.71
C ARG A 168 -7.68 23.69 1.73
N GLU A 169 -7.35 24.34 2.84
CA GLU A 169 -8.32 24.70 3.86
C GLU A 169 -9.16 25.88 3.35
N ILE A 170 -10.48 25.70 3.27
CA ILE A 170 -11.43 26.76 2.94
C ILE A 170 -12.10 27.21 4.24
N GLU A 171 -11.40 28.00 5.05
CA GLU A 171 -12.02 28.66 6.20
C GLU A 171 -12.73 29.95 5.79
N LEU A 172 -13.98 30.14 6.22
CA LEU A 172 -14.68 31.43 6.14
C LEU A 172 -14.32 32.25 7.39
N PRO A 173 -13.72 33.46 7.27
CA PRO A 173 -13.62 34.30 6.08
C PRO A 173 -12.24 34.27 5.41
N ALA A 174 -12.14 33.47 4.33
CA ALA A 174 -11.20 33.57 3.21
C ALA A 174 -9.72 33.83 3.54
N THR A 175 -9.11 32.93 4.30
CA THR A 175 -7.68 32.66 4.15
C THR A 175 -7.53 31.36 3.37
N ASP A 176 -7.08 31.47 2.11
CA ASP A 176 -6.63 30.32 1.30
C ASP A 176 -5.30 29.83 1.91
N GLU A 177 -5.37 29.11 3.02
CA GLU A 177 -4.19 28.46 3.59
C GLU A 177 -3.99 27.11 2.90
N VAL A 178 -2.78 26.94 2.36
CA VAL A 178 -2.32 25.69 1.76
C VAL A 178 -1.48 24.99 2.81
N VAL A 179 -1.97 23.86 3.30
CA VAL A 179 -1.26 23.04 4.28
C VAL A 179 -0.60 21.89 3.55
N ASN A 180 0.70 21.70 3.82
CA ASN A 180 1.46 20.60 3.23
C ASN A 180 1.76 19.56 4.31
N HIS A 181 1.40 18.32 4.03
CA HIS A 181 1.67 17.17 4.86
C HIS A 181 2.73 16.31 4.18
N ALA A 182 3.84 16.09 4.88
CA ALA A 182 4.93 15.29 4.38
C ALA A 182 5.02 13.99 5.17
N THR A 183 5.12 12.86 4.49
CA THR A 183 5.17 11.54 5.11
C THR A 183 6.30 10.70 4.52
N TRP A 184 7.08 10.05 5.39
CA TRP A 184 8.08 9.07 5.00
C TRP A 184 7.58 7.66 5.27
N PHE A 185 7.86 6.76 4.34
CA PHE A 185 7.51 5.36 4.46
C PHE A 185 8.72 4.48 4.26
N TYR A 186 8.74 3.35 4.94
CA TYR A 186 9.65 2.28 4.62
C TYR A 186 8.99 0.92 4.81
N ASN A 187 9.38 -0.03 3.97
CA ASN A 187 8.98 -1.43 4.06
C ASN A 187 10.23 -2.30 3.97
N VAL A 188 10.30 -3.32 4.83
CA VAL A 188 11.32 -4.37 4.77
C VAL A 188 10.61 -5.71 4.77
N ALA A 189 10.75 -6.47 3.68
CA ALA A 189 10.05 -7.73 3.50
C ALA A 189 11.03 -8.86 3.12
N PRO A 190 11.61 -9.57 4.10
CA PRO A 190 12.24 -10.86 3.86
C PRO A 190 11.20 -11.92 3.47
N MET A 191 11.48 -12.68 2.43
CA MET A 191 10.60 -13.70 1.89
C MET A 191 11.31 -15.03 1.72
N PHE A 192 10.61 -16.09 2.07
CA PHE A 192 11.07 -17.46 1.90
C PHE A 192 10.16 -18.24 0.95
N ARG A 193 10.76 -18.78 -0.11
CA ARG A 193 10.08 -19.65 -1.07
C ARG A 193 10.01 -21.06 -0.50
N LEU A 194 8.87 -21.37 0.12
CA LEU A 194 8.61 -22.70 0.68
C LEU A 194 8.46 -23.73 -0.45
N ILE A 195 7.70 -23.37 -1.48
CA ILE A 195 7.65 -24.08 -2.76
C ILE A 195 7.96 -23.03 -3.84
N PRO A 196 9.07 -23.18 -4.60
CA PRO A 196 9.41 -22.26 -5.67
C PRO A 196 8.20 -21.98 -6.58
N ASP A 197 7.96 -20.69 -6.86
CA ASP A 197 6.91 -20.16 -7.74
C ASP A 197 5.46 -20.50 -7.36
N ARG A 198 5.22 -21.10 -6.18
CA ARG A 198 3.89 -21.58 -5.77
C ARG A 198 3.50 -21.20 -4.36
N LEU A 199 4.44 -21.15 -3.43
CA LEU A 199 4.15 -20.87 -2.03
C LEU A 199 5.30 -20.10 -1.40
N MET A 200 4.98 -18.89 -0.97
CA MET A 200 5.90 -17.98 -0.30
C MET A 200 5.36 -17.64 1.09
N ILE A 201 6.27 -17.55 2.04
CA ILE A 201 5.99 -17.00 3.36
C ILE A 201 6.89 -15.79 3.56
N LEU A 202 6.39 -14.76 4.19
CA LEU A 202 7.14 -13.53 4.41
C LEU A 202 6.64 -12.80 5.65
N ALA A 203 7.41 -11.80 6.06
CA ALA A 203 7.01 -10.90 7.13
C ALA A 203 7.40 -9.49 6.73
N GLU A 204 6.41 -8.62 6.52
CA GLU A 204 6.65 -7.23 6.14
C GLU A 204 6.71 -6.35 7.39
N LEU A 205 7.85 -5.69 7.62
CA LEU A 205 7.94 -4.61 8.59
C LEU A 205 7.68 -3.29 7.86
N ASN A 206 6.63 -2.60 8.25
CA ASN A 206 6.25 -1.30 7.71
C ASN A 206 6.45 -0.20 8.75
N GLY A 207 6.95 0.94 8.30
CA GLY A 207 6.98 2.16 9.10
C GLY A 207 6.48 3.36 8.31
N ARG A 208 5.66 4.18 8.95
CA ARG A 208 5.11 5.43 8.42
C ARG A 208 5.38 6.54 9.40
N THR A 209 6.07 7.58 8.97
CA THR A 209 6.46 8.72 9.80
C THR A 209 5.95 10.00 9.14
N PRO A 210 4.86 10.60 9.60
CA PRO A 210 4.48 11.95 9.20
C PRO A 210 5.49 12.97 9.74
N ALA A 211 5.60 14.12 9.10
CA ALA A 211 6.42 15.26 9.55
C ALA A 211 6.01 15.80 10.92
N SER A 212 4.76 15.55 11.33
CA SER A 212 4.27 15.81 12.69
C SER A 212 4.92 14.91 13.76
N GLY A 213 5.61 13.84 13.34
CA GLY A 213 6.68 13.17 14.09
C GLY A 213 6.43 11.69 14.38
N ASN A 214 5.25 11.34 14.91
CA ASN A 214 5.06 10.01 15.50
C ASN A 214 4.96 8.90 14.45
N THR A 215 5.82 7.89 14.56
CA THR A 215 5.87 6.79 13.60
C THR A 215 4.86 5.70 13.93
N VAL A 216 4.11 5.23 12.93
CA VAL A 216 3.27 4.02 12.98
C VAL A 216 4.12 2.84 12.52
N LEU A 217 4.09 1.73 13.24
CA LEU A 217 4.92 0.55 12.97
C LEU A 217 4.06 -0.71 12.97
N THR A 218 4.07 -1.44 11.87
CA THR A 218 3.33 -2.71 11.75
C THR A 218 4.23 -3.83 11.26
N LEU A 219 3.99 -5.04 11.77
CA LEU A 219 4.56 -6.27 11.26
C LEU A 219 3.44 -7.12 10.66
N ALA A 220 3.54 -7.47 9.39
CA ALA A 220 2.56 -8.28 8.68
C ALA A 220 3.20 -9.61 8.25
N PRO A 221 3.13 -10.68 9.08
CA PRO A 221 3.32 -12.03 8.60
C PRO A 221 2.32 -12.35 7.49
N GLU A 222 2.81 -12.94 6.41
CA GLU A 222 2.05 -13.15 5.20
C GLU A 222 2.40 -14.48 4.51
N VAL A 223 1.39 -15.06 3.86
CA VAL A 223 1.50 -16.21 2.98
C VAL A 223 0.92 -15.86 1.62
N ILE A 224 1.68 -16.15 0.57
CA ILE A 224 1.23 -16.02 -0.83
C ILE A 224 1.24 -17.41 -1.46
N ALA A 225 0.10 -17.82 -2.01
CA ALA A 225 -0.06 -19.07 -2.75
C ALA A 225 -0.43 -18.78 -4.20
N VAL A 226 0.22 -19.46 -5.15
CA VAL A 226 -0.08 -19.30 -6.58
C VAL A 226 -0.64 -20.57 -7.18
N ILE A 227 -1.71 -20.37 -7.94
CA ILE A 227 -2.37 -21.37 -8.74
C ILE A 227 -1.85 -21.24 -10.17
N GLN A 228 -1.10 -22.26 -10.61
CA GLN A 228 -0.66 -22.43 -11.98
C GLN A 228 -1.37 -23.68 -12.54
N THR A 229 -2.40 -23.48 -13.34
CA THR A 229 -3.14 -24.57 -14.00
C THR A 229 -3.16 -24.40 -15.50
N GLU A 230 -2.76 -25.41 -16.26
CA GLU A 230 -2.82 -25.37 -17.73
C GLU A 230 -4.25 -25.57 -18.26
N THR A 231 -5.17 -26.04 -17.42
CA THR A 231 -6.50 -26.49 -17.84
C THR A 231 -7.53 -25.36 -17.86
N PHE A 232 -7.44 -24.40 -16.95
CA PHE A 232 -8.40 -23.31 -16.82
C PHE A 232 -7.70 -21.97 -16.96
N LEU A 233 -7.82 -21.33 -18.13
CA LEU A 233 -7.28 -20.00 -18.42
C LEU A 233 -7.67 -18.95 -17.36
N ALA A 234 -8.86 -19.08 -16.76
CA ALA A 234 -9.32 -18.17 -15.71
C ALA A 234 -8.47 -18.25 -14.43
N LEU A 235 -7.87 -19.40 -14.14
CA LEU A 235 -7.08 -19.68 -12.93
C LEU A 235 -5.57 -19.70 -13.19
N GLN A 236 -5.14 -19.41 -14.43
CA GLN A 236 -3.73 -19.24 -14.74
C GLN A 236 -3.20 -17.97 -14.09
N ASN A 237 -2.00 -18.07 -13.51
CA ASN A 237 -1.27 -16.97 -12.90
C ASN A 237 -2.14 -16.19 -11.90
N LEU A 238 -2.84 -16.93 -11.03
CA LEU A 238 -3.64 -16.39 -9.95
C LEU A 238 -2.90 -16.57 -8.62
N ALA A 239 -2.68 -15.47 -7.90
CA ALA A 239 -2.12 -15.46 -6.56
C ALA A 239 -3.21 -15.17 -5.54
N LEU A 240 -3.12 -15.84 -4.40
CA LEU A 240 -3.91 -15.60 -3.20
C LEU A 240 -2.96 -15.17 -2.09
N LYS A 241 -3.27 -14.04 -1.46
CA LYS A 241 -2.49 -13.43 -0.38
C LYS A 241 -3.30 -13.44 0.91
N LEU A 242 -2.68 -13.82 2.01
CA LEU A 242 -3.24 -13.71 3.34
C LEU A 242 -2.17 -13.15 4.27
N ALA A 243 -2.44 -12.01 4.90
CA ALA A 243 -1.56 -11.41 5.89
C ALA A 243 -2.32 -11.06 7.18
N VAL A 244 -1.59 -11.04 8.30
CA VAL A 244 -2.12 -10.66 9.61
C VAL A 244 -1.26 -9.52 10.16
N PRO A 245 -1.53 -8.26 9.79
CA PRO A 245 -0.84 -7.11 10.34
C PRO A 245 -1.01 -7.02 11.86
N ILE A 246 0.08 -6.70 12.56
CA ILE A 246 0.12 -6.51 14.00
C ILE A 246 0.82 -5.18 14.28
N GLY A 247 0.18 -4.31 15.05
CA GLY A 247 0.77 -3.06 15.50
C GLY A 247 1.90 -3.30 16.50
N LEU A 248 2.97 -2.54 16.35
CA LEU A 248 4.15 -2.60 17.23
C LEU A 248 4.21 -1.44 18.21
N ASN A 249 3.28 -0.49 18.13
CA ASN A 249 3.16 0.65 19.04
C ASN A 249 1.71 1.14 19.16
N ASP A 250 1.44 1.99 20.15
CA ASP A 250 0.11 2.52 20.50
C ASP A 250 -0.55 3.38 19.40
N ARG A 251 0.16 3.66 18.31
CA ARG A 251 -0.34 4.42 17.15
C ARG A 251 -0.70 3.52 15.97
N SER A 252 -0.45 2.23 16.10
CA SER A 252 -0.70 1.23 15.07
C SER A 252 -1.96 0.45 15.42
N PRO A 253 -2.71 -0.06 14.43
CA PRO A 253 -3.82 -0.97 14.71
C PRO A 253 -3.33 -2.16 15.52
N ASP A 254 -4.11 -2.61 16.50
CA ASP A 254 -3.75 -3.73 17.37
C ASP A 254 -3.52 -5.00 16.53
N ILE A 255 -4.47 -5.26 15.63
CA ILE A 255 -4.44 -6.38 14.71
C ILE A 255 -5.27 -6.07 13.47
N GLY A 256 -4.88 -6.67 12.36
CA GLY A 256 -5.66 -6.68 11.13
C GLY A 256 -5.66 -8.03 10.43
N VAL A 257 -6.44 -8.09 9.36
CA VAL A 257 -6.46 -9.21 8.41
C VAL A 257 -6.48 -8.61 7.02
N LYS A 258 -5.54 -9.02 6.17
CA LYS A 258 -5.51 -8.67 4.75
C LYS A 258 -5.68 -9.94 3.92
N PHE A 259 -6.61 -9.91 2.97
CA PHE A 259 -6.80 -10.95 1.99
C PHE A 259 -6.72 -10.36 0.59
N GLY A 260 -5.93 -10.93 -0.31
CA GLY A 260 -5.74 -10.42 -1.65
C GLY A 260 -5.89 -11.49 -2.71
N ILE A 261 -6.38 -11.08 -3.87
CA ILE A 261 -6.37 -11.88 -5.10
C ILE A 261 -5.65 -11.06 -6.16
N SER A 262 -4.67 -11.66 -6.80
CA SER A 262 -3.88 -11.01 -7.83
C SER A 262 -3.80 -11.88 -9.07
N LYS A 263 -3.81 -11.27 -10.26
CA LYS A 263 -3.79 -11.99 -11.53
C LYS A 263 -2.94 -11.29 -12.57
N LEU A 264 -2.15 -12.09 -13.29
CA LEU A 264 -1.41 -11.66 -14.47
C LEU A 264 -2.09 -12.17 -15.75
N PHE A 265 -2.54 -11.24 -16.59
CA PHE A 265 -3.19 -11.49 -17.88
C PHE A 265 -2.14 -11.64 -19.00
#